data_AF-A0A2E9SI71-F1
#
_entry.id   AF-A0A2E9SI71-F1
#
_cell.length_a   1.000
_cell.length_b   1.000
_cell.length_c   1.000
_cell.angle_alpha   90.00
_cell.angle_beta   90.00
_cell.angle_gamma   90.00
#
_symmetry.space_group_name_H-M   'P 1'
#
loop_
_entity.id
_entity.type
_entity.pdbx_description
1 polymer ?
#
loop_
_entity_poly.entity_id
_entity_poly.type
_entity_poly.pdbx_seq_one_letter_code
_entity_poly.pdbx_strand_id
1 'polypeptide(L)'
;MKHPFIILVTCIRLSTQVPVAIAQQAQLVAAAFSPSLLPDKQSDSPPLLGITGRVRITDNDRFLSEVLDLAEQARGLGDRSESGVLLLDFETDSLIAEMKELDGQFATGRANFAVLFDAPLLPEGWHLCACGQGRFAGTFVYDPEDEQRLQLATMTAGLMPADLESTIETAGVAVIDLALMKRFNVNWLKGFNFGASFKYQYIIVHERKLRLVEHEDDDLFDPSRDSNEHHFGNIDIGLTKKWASWDITAVLRNLIPGEFDGPLTDSGWQSRPHLELHAQRPLSIGSLSISGDITERTGFSHVPKERRTGIKLVSPIHPKINSILGYKNYDNSIM
;
A
#
# COMPACT_ATOMS: atom_id res chain seq x y z
N MET A 1 3.31 -9.73 -24.11
CA MET A 1 4.52 -9.17 -23.46
C MET A 1 4.14 -7.80 -22.91
N LYS A 2 3.92 -7.68 -21.60
CA LYS A 2 3.48 -6.42 -20.96
C LYS A 2 4.67 -5.48 -20.80
N HIS A 3 4.57 -4.26 -21.31
CA HIS A 3 5.62 -3.24 -21.20
C HIS A 3 5.73 -2.74 -19.75
N PRO A 4 6.95 -2.63 -19.17
CA PRO A 4 7.12 -2.04 -17.85
C PRO A 4 7.13 -0.51 -17.97
N PHE A 5 6.20 0.15 -17.27
CA PHE A 5 6.13 1.60 -17.17
C PHE A 5 7.30 2.18 -16.34
N ILE A 6 7.90 3.27 -16.84
CA ILE A 6 8.90 4.08 -16.14
C ILE A 6 8.15 5.05 -15.22
N ILE A 7 8.47 5.07 -13.92
CA ILE A 7 7.82 5.98 -12.95
C ILE A 7 8.82 7.03 -12.47
N LEU A 8 8.44 8.29 -12.67
CA LEU A 8 9.08 9.46 -12.07
C LEU A 8 8.60 9.58 -10.60
N VAL A 9 9.53 9.47 -9.65
CA VAL A 9 9.22 9.62 -8.21
C VAL A 9 9.57 11.03 -7.77
N THR A 10 8.56 11.89 -7.60
CA THR A 10 8.73 13.20 -6.96
C THR A 10 8.62 13.03 -5.44
N CYS A 11 9.76 13.00 -4.74
CA CYS A 11 9.78 13.18 -3.28
C CYS A 11 10.13 14.64 -2.98
N ILE A 12 9.16 15.42 -2.49
CA ILE A 12 9.46 16.72 -1.86
C ILE A 12 10.03 16.41 -0.48
N ARG A 13 11.32 16.70 -0.28
CA ARG A 13 11.99 16.59 1.02
C ARG A 13 12.18 17.98 1.60
N LEU A 14 11.44 18.31 2.64
CA LEU A 14 11.65 19.51 3.44
C LEU A 14 12.52 19.13 4.65
N SER A 15 13.81 19.46 4.61
CA SER A 15 14.65 19.51 5.82
C SER A 15 14.73 20.96 6.28
N THR A 16 14.31 21.22 7.51
CA THR A 16 14.32 22.58 8.05
C THR A 16 15.61 22.95 8.79
N GLN A 17 16.57 22.06 9.08
CA GLN A 17 17.88 22.46 9.64
C GLN A 17 19.08 21.57 9.25
N VAL A 18 20.21 22.26 8.97
CA VAL A 18 21.61 21.84 8.71
C VAL A 18 21.86 20.98 7.45
N PRO A 19 22.93 21.25 6.65
CA PRO A 19 23.34 20.37 5.55
C PRO A 19 23.87 19.04 6.08
N VAL A 20 22.95 18.14 6.41
CA VAL A 20 23.24 16.73 6.69
C VAL A 20 23.68 16.08 5.38
N ALA A 21 24.83 15.40 5.39
CA ALA A 21 25.37 14.74 4.20
C ALA A 21 24.33 13.79 3.56
N ILE A 22 24.30 13.71 2.24
CA ILE A 22 23.28 12.96 1.46
C ILE A 22 23.16 11.49 1.91
N ALA A 23 24.29 10.87 2.25
CA ALA A 23 24.34 9.51 2.78
C ALA A 23 23.56 9.37 4.09
N GLN A 24 23.68 10.35 5.00
CA GLN A 24 22.93 10.38 6.26
C GLN A 24 21.43 10.56 6.02
N GLN A 25 21.00 11.39 5.06
CA GLN A 25 19.57 11.54 4.75
C GLN A 25 18.94 10.26 4.15
N ALA A 26 19.64 9.57 3.25
CA ALA A 26 19.17 8.30 2.70
C ALA A 26 19.12 7.21 3.77
N GLN A 27 20.11 7.18 4.65
CA GLN A 27 20.18 6.26 5.79
C GLN A 27 19.05 6.51 6.80
N LEU A 28 18.67 7.78 7.04
CA LEU A 28 17.58 8.13 7.95
C LEU A 28 16.22 7.60 7.51
N VAL A 29 15.94 7.71 6.20
CA VAL A 29 14.74 7.12 5.61
C VAL A 29 14.75 5.60 5.74
N ALA A 30 15.90 4.96 5.51
CA ALA A 30 16.03 3.51 5.69
C ALA A 30 15.91 3.10 7.16
N ALA A 31 16.40 3.92 8.09
CA ALA A 31 16.36 3.70 9.53
C ALA A 31 14.94 3.78 10.10
N ALA A 32 14.06 4.61 9.53
CA ALA A 32 12.63 4.63 9.88
C ALA A 32 11.97 3.26 9.68
N PHE A 33 12.47 2.46 8.74
CA PHE A 33 11.98 1.11 8.47
C PHE A 33 12.92 0.01 8.98
N SER A 34 14.09 0.33 9.52
CA SER A 34 15.11 -0.66 9.90
C SER A 34 15.84 -0.21 11.18
N PRO A 35 15.54 -0.78 12.35
CA PRO A 35 16.12 -0.30 13.61
C PRO A 35 17.64 -0.48 13.72
N SER A 36 18.25 -1.42 13.00
CA SER A 36 19.70 -1.60 12.97
C SER A 36 20.47 -0.50 12.23
N LEU A 37 19.77 0.32 11.43
CA LEU A 37 20.35 1.43 10.67
C LEU A 37 20.26 2.78 11.39
N LEU A 38 19.64 2.83 12.58
CA LEU A 38 19.58 4.05 13.39
C LEU A 38 20.99 4.61 13.62
N PRO A 39 21.16 5.94 13.59
CA PRO A 39 22.45 6.55 13.89
C PRO A 39 22.83 6.34 15.36
N ASP A 40 24.14 6.31 15.66
CA ASP A 40 24.58 6.48 17.05
C ASP A 40 24.27 7.92 17.45
N LYS A 41 23.46 8.09 18.49
CA LYS A 41 23.22 9.40 19.08
C LYS A 41 24.30 9.67 20.13
N GLN A 42 25.10 10.71 19.92
CA GLN A 42 25.91 11.32 20.98
C GLN A 42 25.10 12.46 21.61
N SER A 43 25.27 12.69 22.93
CA SER A 43 24.59 13.73 23.73
C SER A 43 24.44 15.10 23.02
N ASP A 44 25.44 15.51 22.23
CA ASP A 44 25.50 16.84 21.59
C ASP A 44 24.98 16.88 20.14
N SER A 45 24.37 15.80 19.65
CA SER A 45 23.86 15.75 18.27
C SER A 45 22.55 16.53 18.12
N PRO A 46 22.35 17.28 17.02
CA PRO A 46 21.10 18.00 16.77
C PRO A 46 19.92 17.02 16.69
N PRO A 47 18.69 17.47 17.05
CA PRO A 47 17.52 16.61 17.01
C PRO A 47 17.25 16.12 15.59
N LEU A 48 17.01 14.82 15.49
CA LEU A 48 16.69 14.16 14.24
C LEU A 48 15.22 14.36 13.85
N LEU A 49 14.95 14.76 12.60
CA LEU A 49 13.63 14.66 11.98
C LEU A 49 13.76 14.17 10.54
N GLY A 50 13.07 13.07 10.22
CA GLY A 50 12.97 12.54 8.87
C GLY A 50 11.52 12.24 8.51
N ILE A 51 11.06 12.72 7.35
CA ILE A 51 9.72 12.47 6.82
C ILE A 51 9.85 11.87 5.43
N THR A 52 9.10 10.81 5.16
CA THR A 52 9.00 10.20 3.83
C THR A 52 7.58 9.71 3.58
N GLY A 53 7.13 9.84 2.33
CA GLY A 53 5.83 9.35 1.88
C GLY A 53 5.90 8.87 0.44
N ARG A 54 5.01 7.94 0.09
CA ARG A 54 4.80 7.47 -1.27
C ARG A 54 3.40 6.91 -1.41
N VAL A 55 2.73 7.29 -2.49
CA VAL A 55 1.50 6.65 -2.95
C VAL A 55 1.76 6.08 -4.33
N ARG A 56 1.18 4.93 -4.62
CA ARG A 56 1.20 4.28 -5.93
C ARG A 56 -0.16 3.66 -6.19
N ILE A 57 -0.73 3.99 -7.34
CA ILE A 57 -1.88 3.31 -7.90
C ILE A 57 -1.40 2.54 -9.13
N THR A 58 -1.89 1.33 -9.31
CA THR A 58 -1.64 0.49 -10.48
C THR A 58 -3.00 0.04 -10.97
N ASP A 59 -3.45 0.75 -11.97
CA ASP A 59 -4.69 0.55 -12.69
C ASP A 59 -4.31 -0.11 -14.01
N ASN A 60 -4.31 -1.45 -14.01
CA ASN A 60 -4.08 -2.16 -15.25
C ASN A 60 -5.35 -1.97 -16.09
N ASP A 61 -5.18 -1.52 -17.33
CA ASP A 61 -6.25 -1.51 -18.32
C ASP A 61 -7.41 -0.53 -18.06
N ARG A 62 -7.16 0.56 -17.30
CA ARG A 62 -8.12 1.67 -17.05
C ARG A 62 -9.38 1.27 -16.26
N PHE A 63 -9.34 0.15 -15.56
CA PHE A 63 -10.39 -0.36 -14.70
C PHE A 63 -11.04 0.72 -13.83
N LEU A 64 -10.26 1.59 -13.18
CA LEU A 64 -10.85 2.60 -12.28
C LEU A 64 -11.76 3.59 -13.00
N SER A 65 -11.39 4.04 -14.20
CA SER A 65 -12.25 4.92 -14.99
C SER A 65 -13.42 4.17 -15.61
N GLU A 66 -13.18 2.97 -16.13
CA GLU A 66 -14.20 2.19 -16.85
C GLU A 66 -15.29 1.68 -15.90
N VAL A 67 -14.95 1.31 -14.66
CA VAL A 67 -15.94 0.93 -13.64
C VAL A 67 -16.77 2.11 -13.16
N LEU A 68 -16.20 3.31 -13.08
CA LEU A 68 -16.95 4.53 -12.74
C LEU A 68 -17.94 4.87 -13.85
N ASP A 69 -17.47 4.87 -15.10
CA ASP A 69 -18.33 5.12 -16.27
C ASP A 69 -19.44 4.04 -16.38
N LEU A 70 -19.12 2.77 -16.11
CA LEU A 70 -20.08 1.67 -16.08
C LEU A 70 -21.14 1.86 -15.00
N ALA A 71 -20.74 2.25 -13.79
CA ALA A 71 -21.66 2.47 -12.68
C ALA A 71 -22.63 3.63 -12.96
N GLU A 72 -22.14 4.73 -13.55
CA GLU A 72 -22.97 5.86 -13.95
C GLU A 72 -23.98 5.45 -15.04
N GLN A 73 -23.56 4.67 -16.03
CA GLN A 73 -24.45 4.14 -17.07
C GLN A 73 -25.53 3.21 -16.51
N ALA A 74 -25.15 2.27 -15.64
CA ALA A 74 -26.06 1.33 -15.01
C ALA A 74 -27.10 2.05 -14.14
N ARG A 75 -26.68 3.06 -13.38
CA ARG A 75 -27.58 3.91 -12.58
C ARG A 75 -28.55 4.69 -13.47
N GLY A 76 -28.04 5.34 -14.52
CA GLY A 76 -28.89 6.08 -15.48
C GLY A 76 -29.93 5.18 -16.15
N LEU A 77 -29.58 3.93 -16.45
CA LEU A 77 -30.52 2.92 -16.97
C LEU A 77 -31.54 2.48 -15.90
N GLY A 78 -31.12 2.30 -14.65
CA GLY A 78 -31.99 2.04 -13.51
C GLY A 78 -33.04 3.13 -13.32
N ASP A 79 -32.61 4.39 -13.22
CA ASP A 79 -33.49 5.55 -13.03
C ASP A 79 -34.49 5.72 -14.19
N ARG A 80 -34.04 5.46 -15.43
CA ARG A 80 -34.90 5.48 -16.63
C ARG A 80 -35.94 4.36 -16.61
N SER A 81 -35.52 3.16 -16.23
CA SER A 81 -36.42 2.01 -16.08
C SER A 81 -37.50 2.32 -15.05
N GLU A 82 -37.11 2.77 -13.86
CA GLU A 82 -38.04 3.12 -12.78
C GLU A 82 -39.00 4.27 -13.12
N SER A 83 -38.56 5.22 -13.96
CA SER A 83 -39.39 6.32 -14.46
C SER A 83 -40.28 5.94 -15.65
N GLY A 84 -40.29 4.67 -16.07
CA GLY A 84 -41.12 4.15 -17.17
C GLY A 84 -40.66 4.64 -18.54
N VAL A 85 -39.39 5.06 -18.67
CA VAL A 85 -38.78 5.43 -19.94
C VAL A 85 -38.33 4.16 -20.65
N LEU A 86 -38.66 4.05 -21.94
CA LEU A 86 -38.22 2.93 -22.78
C LEU A 86 -36.69 2.83 -22.78
N LEU A 87 -36.21 1.63 -22.45
CA LEU A 87 -34.81 1.24 -22.65
C LEU A 87 -34.64 0.80 -24.10
N LEU A 88 -33.50 1.13 -24.72
CA LEU A 88 -33.22 0.76 -26.11
C LEU A 88 -32.27 -0.44 -26.12
N ASP A 89 -32.53 -1.43 -26.99
CA ASP A 89 -31.76 -2.68 -27.07
C ASP A 89 -30.24 -2.44 -27.18
N PHE A 90 -29.82 -1.43 -27.96
CA PHE A 90 -28.40 -1.12 -28.14
C PHE A 90 -27.73 -0.55 -26.88
N GLU A 91 -28.49 0.12 -26.00
CA GLU A 91 -27.98 0.65 -24.72
C GLU A 91 -27.73 -0.52 -23.76
N THR A 92 -28.67 -1.47 -23.70
CA THR A 92 -28.52 -2.67 -22.86
C THR A 92 -27.46 -3.62 -23.36
N ASP A 93 -27.33 -3.82 -24.67
CA ASP A 93 -26.30 -4.68 -25.26
C ASP A 93 -24.89 -4.11 -25.04
N SER A 94 -24.72 -2.77 -25.13
CA SER A 94 -23.45 -2.11 -24.82
C SER A 94 -23.07 -2.31 -23.36
N LEU A 95 -24.02 -2.10 -22.43
CA LEU A 95 -23.79 -2.29 -21.00
C LEU A 95 -23.38 -3.75 -20.69
N ILE A 96 -24.05 -4.73 -21.28
CA ILE A 96 -23.70 -6.16 -21.10
C ILE A 96 -22.29 -6.46 -21.61
N ALA A 97 -21.92 -5.90 -22.76
CA ALA A 97 -20.58 -6.09 -23.32
C ALA A 97 -19.51 -5.48 -22.42
N GLU A 98 -19.72 -4.25 -21.91
CA GLU A 98 -18.82 -3.57 -20.99
C GLU A 98 -18.68 -4.33 -19.65
N MET A 99 -19.79 -4.80 -19.07
CA MET A 99 -19.75 -5.62 -17.86
C MET A 99 -18.95 -6.91 -18.05
N LYS A 100 -19.12 -7.61 -19.18
CA LYS A 100 -18.36 -8.82 -19.51
C LYS A 100 -16.89 -8.54 -19.78
N GLU A 101 -16.55 -7.38 -20.33
CA GLU A 101 -15.16 -6.95 -20.55
C GLU A 101 -14.45 -6.60 -19.24
N LEU A 102 -15.17 -5.99 -18.30
CA LEU A 102 -14.66 -5.60 -16.99
C LEU A 102 -14.61 -6.74 -15.98
N ASP A 103 -15.29 -7.86 -16.23
CA ASP A 103 -15.32 -8.99 -15.32
C ASP A 103 -13.91 -9.53 -15.01
N GLY A 104 -13.58 -9.57 -13.71
CA GLY A 104 -12.28 -10.01 -13.22
C GLY A 104 -11.12 -9.05 -13.48
N GLN A 105 -11.37 -7.87 -14.06
CA GLN A 105 -10.39 -6.78 -14.08
C GLN A 105 -10.22 -6.21 -12.67
N PHE A 106 -9.01 -5.73 -12.36
CA PHE A 106 -8.70 -5.24 -11.03
C PHE A 106 -7.70 -4.08 -11.04
N ALA A 107 -7.87 -3.17 -10.08
CA ALA A 107 -6.89 -2.16 -9.73
C ALA A 107 -6.30 -2.43 -8.35
N THR A 108 -5.02 -2.10 -8.17
CA THR A 108 -4.39 -2.15 -6.85
C THR A 108 -3.74 -0.83 -6.52
N GLY A 109 -3.75 -0.46 -5.25
CA GLY A 109 -2.99 0.68 -4.78
C GLY A 109 -2.33 0.46 -3.45
N ARG A 110 -1.33 1.31 -3.21
CA ARG A 110 -0.40 1.19 -2.09
C ARG A 110 -0.03 2.58 -1.63
N ALA A 111 -0.04 2.78 -0.32
CA ALA A 111 0.44 3.99 0.30
C ALA A 111 1.43 3.63 1.40
N ASN A 112 2.45 4.45 1.60
CA ASN A 112 3.33 4.34 2.75
C ASN A 112 3.80 5.71 3.20
N PHE A 113 3.98 5.88 4.50
CA PHE A 113 4.62 7.05 5.09
C PHE A 113 5.49 6.64 6.27
N ALA A 114 6.45 7.46 6.63
CA ALA A 114 7.18 7.35 7.88
C ALA A 114 7.70 8.70 8.33
N VAL A 115 7.62 8.91 9.64
CA VAL A 115 8.14 10.06 10.37
C VAL A 115 9.00 9.51 11.49
N LEU A 116 10.32 9.72 11.39
CA LEU A 116 11.29 9.32 12.41
C LEU A 116 11.78 10.58 13.13
N PHE A 117 11.74 10.56 14.45
CA PHE A 117 12.25 11.65 15.25
C PHE A 117 12.89 11.15 16.55
N ASP A 118 13.79 11.96 17.07
CA ASP A 118 14.37 11.74 18.38
C ASP A 118 13.36 12.08 19.46
N ALA A 119 13.21 11.19 20.45
CA ALA A 119 12.40 11.46 21.62
C ALA A 119 13.23 12.17 22.69
N PRO A 120 13.05 13.49 22.93
CA PRO A 120 13.88 14.23 23.88
C PRO A 120 13.67 13.78 25.33
N LEU A 121 12.54 13.14 25.61
CA LEU A 121 12.13 12.65 26.92
C LEU A 121 12.57 11.20 27.21
N LEU A 122 13.18 10.52 26.24
CA LEU A 122 13.65 9.14 26.40
C LEU A 122 15.18 9.09 26.56
N PRO A 123 15.73 8.00 27.14
CA PRO A 123 17.16 7.85 27.27
C PRO A 123 17.88 7.92 25.92
N GLU A 124 19.18 8.23 25.94
CA GLU A 124 19.99 8.32 24.72
C GLU A 124 19.91 7.04 23.87
N GLY A 125 19.86 7.25 22.54
CA GLY A 125 19.79 6.18 21.54
C GLY A 125 18.40 5.56 21.32
N TRP A 126 17.35 6.08 21.97
CA TRP A 126 15.97 5.73 21.66
C TRP A 126 15.36 6.72 20.67
N HIS A 127 14.61 6.20 19.70
CA HIS A 127 13.94 6.98 18.66
C HIS A 127 12.47 6.57 18.54
N LEU A 128 11.63 7.51 18.11
CA LEU A 128 10.22 7.23 17.81
C LEU A 128 10.00 7.27 16.28
N CYS A 129 9.34 6.25 15.73
CA CYS A 129 8.74 6.32 14.39
C CYS A 129 7.22 6.34 14.49
N ALA A 130 6.59 7.24 13.74
CA ALA A 130 5.22 7.05 13.26
C ALA A 130 5.30 6.62 11.80
N CYS A 131 4.95 5.37 11.53
CA CYS A 131 5.15 4.70 10.26
C CYS A 131 3.77 4.17 9.79
N GLY A 132 3.49 4.17 8.49
CA GLY A 132 2.22 3.64 7.99
C GLY A 132 2.35 3.00 6.63
N GLN A 133 1.58 1.94 6.41
CA GLN A 133 1.48 1.24 5.13
C GLN A 133 0.03 0.85 4.86
N GLY A 134 -0.43 1.09 3.64
CA GLY A 134 -1.75 0.71 3.15
C GLY A 134 -1.63 -0.06 1.85
N ARG A 135 -2.47 -1.07 1.69
CA ARG A 135 -2.65 -1.83 0.44
C ARG A 135 -4.14 -1.97 0.20
N PHE A 136 -4.57 -1.72 -1.01
CA PHE A 136 -5.97 -1.84 -1.42
C PHE A 136 -6.07 -2.45 -2.81
N ALA A 137 -7.18 -3.12 -3.06
CA ALA A 137 -7.55 -3.68 -4.34
C ALA A 137 -9.05 -3.45 -4.58
N GLY A 138 -9.42 -3.31 -5.83
CA GLY A 138 -10.81 -3.31 -6.28
C GLY A 138 -10.94 -4.19 -7.52
N THR A 139 -12.06 -4.89 -7.63
CA THR A 139 -12.41 -5.75 -8.77
C THR A 139 -13.88 -5.58 -9.11
N PHE A 140 -14.22 -5.83 -10.38
CA PHE A 140 -15.60 -5.94 -10.83
C PHE A 140 -15.95 -7.42 -11.01
N VAL A 141 -17.16 -7.80 -10.60
CA VAL A 141 -17.69 -9.16 -10.70
C VAL A 141 -19.04 -9.09 -11.42
N TYR A 142 -19.08 -9.67 -12.62
CA TYR A 142 -20.28 -9.73 -13.44
C TYR A 142 -21.22 -10.87 -12.99
N ASP A 143 -22.52 -10.59 -12.84
CA ASP A 143 -23.55 -11.63 -12.72
C ASP A 143 -24.11 -11.99 -14.11
N PRO A 144 -23.91 -13.23 -14.60
CA PRO A 144 -24.47 -13.67 -15.88
C PRO A 144 -26.00 -13.53 -16.01
N GLU A 145 -26.74 -13.52 -14.90
CA GLU A 145 -28.19 -13.33 -14.91
C GLU A 145 -28.58 -11.87 -15.25
N ASP A 146 -27.68 -10.90 -15.09
CA ASP A 146 -27.94 -9.50 -15.42
C ASP A 146 -28.26 -9.28 -16.90
N GLU A 147 -27.74 -10.14 -17.79
CA GLU A 147 -28.13 -10.11 -19.20
C GLU A 147 -29.64 -10.36 -19.37
N GLN A 148 -30.18 -11.35 -18.66
CA GLN A 148 -31.62 -11.65 -18.72
C GLN A 148 -32.45 -10.56 -18.05
N ARG A 149 -31.97 -10.01 -16.93
CA ARG A 149 -32.64 -8.91 -16.21
C ARG A 149 -32.73 -7.66 -17.09
N LEU A 150 -31.66 -7.30 -17.79
CA LEU A 150 -31.64 -6.19 -18.74
C LEU A 150 -32.53 -6.44 -19.97
N GLN A 151 -32.47 -7.63 -20.57
CA GLN A 151 -33.33 -7.98 -21.69
C GLN A 151 -34.82 -7.94 -21.31
N LEU A 152 -35.18 -8.42 -20.11
CA LEU A 152 -36.55 -8.37 -19.61
C LEU A 152 -37.01 -6.93 -19.35
N ALA A 153 -36.16 -6.08 -18.76
CA ALA A 153 -36.45 -4.67 -18.56
C ALA A 153 -36.74 -3.95 -19.89
N THR A 154 -35.96 -4.25 -20.93
CA THR A 154 -36.19 -3.70 -22.28
C THR A 154 -37.49 -4.21 -22.90
N MET A 155 -37.74 -5.54 -22.87
CA MET A 155 -38.97 -6.14 -23.40
C MET A 155 -40.24 -5.65 -22.68
N THR A 156 -40.13 -5.35 -21.39
CA THR A 156 -41.24 -4.85 -20.58
C THR A 156 -41.35 -3.33 -20.57
N ALA A 157 -40.57 -2.62 -21.39
CA ALA A 157 -40.57 -1.16 -21.47
C ALA A 157 -40.31 -0.46 -20.12
N GLY A 158 -39.42 -1.02 -19.29
CA GLY A 158 -39.11 -0.51 -17.95
C GLY A 158 -40.18 -0.80 -16.89
N LEU A 159 -41.22 -1.57 -17.21
CA LEU A 159 -42.24 -1.97 -16.21
C LEU A 159 -41.68 -2.95 -15.16
N MET A 160 -40.54 -3.60 -15.46
CA MET A 160 -39.73 -4.32 -14.48
C MET A 160 -38.35 -3.66 -14.38
N PRO A 161 -37.89 -3.31 -13.16
CA PRO A 161 -36.56 -2.74 -12.97
C PRO A 161 -35.48 -3.76 -13.35
N ALA A 162 -34.35 -3.27 -13.83
CA ALA A 162 -33.23 -4.12 -14.26
C ALA A 162 -32.46 -4.76 -13.08
N ASP A 163 -32.74 -4.37 -11.83
CA ASP A 163 -32.19 -4.87 -10.55
C ASP A 163 -30.90 -5.69 -10.71
N LEU A 164 -29.81 -5.00 -11.05
CA LEU A 164 -28.54 -5.63 -11.41
C LEU A 164 -27.83 -6.13 -10.14
N GLU A 165 -27.32 -7.34 -10.21
CA GLU A 165 -26.61 -8.00 -9.12
C GLU A 165 -25.08 -8.03 -9.33
N SER A 166 -24.58 -7.59 -10.50
CA SER A 166 -23.15 -7.35 -10.70
C SER A 166 -22.60 -6.40 -9.63
N THR A 167 -21.41 -6.70 -9.15
CA THR A 167 -20.85 -6.01 -7.97
C THR A 167 -19.46 -5.43 -8.18
N ILE A 168 -19.21 -4.30 -7.54
CA ILE A 168 -17.87 -3.75 -7.31
C ILE A 168 -17.44 -4.21 -5.92
N GLU A 169 -16.34 -4.97 -5.88
CA GLU A 169 -15.78 -5.50 -4.64
C GLU A 169 -14.45 -4.82 -4.33
N THR A 170 -14.31 -4.25 -3.14
CA THR A 170 -13.10 -3.57 -2.68
C THR A 170 -12.59 -4.19 -1.40
N ALA A 171 -11.28 -4.25 -1.26
CA ALA A 171 -10.63 -4.76 -0.06
C ALA A 171 -9.35 -3.98 0.22
N GLY A 172 -9.02 -3.80 1.50
CA GLY A 172 -7.86 -3.06 1.91
C GLY A 172 -7.39 -3.38 3.31
N VAL A 173 -6.09 -3.21 3.52
CA VAL A 173 -5.47 -3.27 4.85
C VAL A 173 -4.56 -2.08 5.01
N ALA A 174 -4.78 -1.30 6.06
CA ALA A 174 -3.89 -0.24 6.50
C ALA A 174 -3.33 -0.56 7.88
N VAL A 175 -2.03 -0.38 8.06
CA VAL A 175 -1.32 -0.57 9.33
C VAL A 175 -0.54 0.70 9.63
N ILE A 176 -0.85 1.32 10.77
CA ILE A 176 -0.17 2.50 11.29
C ILE A 176 0.57 2.07 12.57
N ASP A 177 1.89 2.18 12.54
CA ASP A 177 2.79 1.81 13.61
C ASP A 177 3.26 3.07 14.35
N LEU A 178 3.05 3.12 15.66
CA LEU A 178 3.84 3.95 16.57
C LEU A 178 4.93 3.06 17.18
N ALA A 179 6.17 3.34 16.83
CA ALA A 179 7.30 2.47 17.13
C ALA A 179 8.33 3.16 18.02
N LEU A 180 8.74 2.46 19.07
CA LEU A 180 9.91 2.80 19.88
C LEU A 180 11.10 1.95 19.43
N MET A 181 12.11 2.60 18.87
CA MET A 181 13.22 1.94 18.19
C MET A 181 14.54 2.17 18.93
N LYS A 182 15.37 1.13 18.97
CA LYS A 182 16.73 1.20 19.52
C LYS A 182 17.70 0.32 18.76
N ARG A 183 18.90 0.86 18.56
CA ARG A 183 20.06 0.09 18.10
C ARG A 183 20.90 -0.34 19.29
N PHE A 184 21.36 -1.58 19.26
CA PHE A 184 22.21 -2.18 20.28
C PHE A 184 23.56 -2.51 19.66
N ASN A 185 24.62 -2.16 20.38
CA ASN A 185 25.96 -2.58 20.04
C ASN A 185 26.23 -3.90 20.77
N VAL A 186 26.29 -4.99 20.02
CA VAL A 186 26.32 -6.35 20.58
C VAL A 186 27.72 -6.92 20.39
N ASN A 187 28.52 -6.87 21.46
CA ASN A 187 29.96 -7.19 21.41
C ASN A 187 30.28 -8.62 20.91
N TRP A 188 29.36 -9.58 21.04
CA TRP A 188 29.55 -10.96 20.58
C TRP A 188 29.31 -11.14 19.07
N LEU A 189 28.65 -10.19 18.41
CA LEU A 189 28.46 -10.14 16.95
C LEU A 189 29.39 -9.09 16.32
N LYS A 190 30.71 -9.34 16.39
CA LYS A 190 31.72 -8.40 15.86
C LYS A 190 31.39 -7.98 14.41
N GLY A 191 31.23 -6.68 14.20
CA GLY A 191 30.97 -6.09 12.88
C GLY A 191 29.50 -6.09 12.44
N PHE A 192 28.56 -6.48 13.31
CA PHE A 192 27.13 -6.34 13.07
C PHE A 192 26.49 -5.31 14.00
N ASN A 193 25.52 -4.58 13.47
CA ASN A 193 24.62 -3.72 14.23
C ASN A 193 23.29 -4.42 14.38
N PHE A 194 22.82 -4.56 15.61
CA PHE A 194 21.50 -5.11 15.92
C PHE A 194 20.55 -3.97 16.27
N GLY A 195 19.28 -4.07 15.89
CA GLY A 195 18.26 -3.13 16.34
C GLY A 195 16.93 -3.80 16.54
N ALA A 196 16.13 -3.25 17.44
CA ALA A 196 14.75 -3.67 17.67
C ALA A 196 13.82 -2.47 17.62
N SER A 197 12.58 -2.73 17.22
CA SER A 197 11.47 -1.78 17.17
C SER A 197 10.28 -2.39 17.88
N PHE A 198 9.82 -1.76 18.96
CA PHE A 198 8.62 -2.14 19.68
C PHE A 198 7.46 -1.29 19.17
N LYS A 199 6.42 -1.93 18.64
CA LYS A 199 5.38 -1.26 17.86
C LYS A 199 4.04 -1.40 18.55
N TYR A 200 3.35 -0.28 18.67
CA TYR A 200 1.90 -0.24 18.82
C TYR A 200 1.29 -0.03 17.44
N GLN A 201 0.54 -1.02 16.96
CA GLN A 201 -0.05 -1.02 15.64
C GLN A 201 -1.54 -0.72 15.74
N TYR A 202 -2.00 0.24 14.95
CA TYR A 202 -3.40 0.45 14.65
C TYR A 202 -3.67 -0.08 13.25
N ILE A 203 -4.56 -1.07 13.16
CA ILE A 203 -4.79 -1.86 11.95
C ILE A 203 -6.23 -1.64 11.53
N ILE A 204 -6.42 -1.27 10.27
CA ILE A 204 -7.73 -1.09 9.65
C ILE A 204 -7.86 -2.17 8.57
N VAL A 205 -8.86 -3.03 8.71
CA VAL A 205 -9.24 -4.04 7.72
C VAL A 205 -10.54 -3.58 7.08
N HIS A 206 -10.51 -3.30 5.79
CA HIS A 206 -11.62 -2.79 5.01
C HIS A 206 -12.02 -3.81 3.95
N GLU A 207 -13.31 -4.10 3.84
CA GLU A 207 -13.84 -4.97 2.80
C GLU A 207 -15.28 -4.60 2.52
N ARG A 208 -15.60 -4.39 1.25
CA ARG A 208 -16.92 -3.95 0.82
C ARG A 208 -17.32 -4.63 -0.47
N LYS A 209 -18.61 -4.93 -0.58
CA LYS A 209 -19.27 -5.43 -1.78
C LYS A 209 -20.47 -4.53 -2.07
N LEU A 210 -20.46 -3.86 -3.22
CA LEU A 210 -21.52 -2.94 -3.66
C LEU A 210 -22.17 -3.47 -4.93
N ARG A 211 -23.50 -3.52 -4.97
CA ARG A 211 -24.21 -3.77 -6.24
C ARG A 211 -24.05 -2.57 -7.16
N LEU A 212 -23.97 -2.81 -8.46
CA LEU A 212 -23.72 -1.79 -9.47
C LEU A 212 -24.78 -0.67 -9.44
N VAL A 213 -26.04 -1.03 -9.14
CA VAL A 213 -27.17 -0.10 -9.03
C VAL A 213 -27.23 0.67 -7.71
N GLU A 214 -26.52 0.23 -6.67
CA GLU A 214 -26.43 0.89 -5.35
C GLU A 214 -25.28 1.90 -5.28
N HIS A 215 -24.64 2.19 -6.41
CA HIS A 215 -23.50 3.09 -6.50
C HIS A 215 -23.93 4.55 -6.30
N GLU A 216 -23.51 5.16 -5.18
CA GLU A 216 -23.50 6.60 -4.99
C GLU A 216 -22.03 7.10 -5.03
N ASP A 217 -21.77 8.21 -5.75
CA ASP A 217 -20.41 8.73 -6.00
C ASP A 217 -19.58 8.95 -4.72
N ASP A 218 -20.25 9.24 -3.60
CA ASP A 218 -19.63 9.51 -2.29
C ASP A 218 -19.32 8.23 -1.48
N ASP A 219 -19.83 7.07 -1.89
CA ASP A 219 -19.86 5.84 -1.09
C ASP A 219 -18.73 4.84 -1.41
N LEU A 220 -18.09 4.98 -2.58
CA LEU A 220 -17.05 4.06 -3.07
C LEU A 220 -15.80 3.98 -2.16
N PHE A 221 -15.54 5.06 -1.42
CA PHE A 221 -14.40 5.18 -0.50
C PHE A 221 -14.83 5.86 0.79
N ASP A 222 -15.94 5.45 1.41
CA ASP A 222 -16.23 5.80 2.79
C ASP A 222 -15.51 4.84 3.75
N PRO A 223 -14.32 5.19 4.29
CA PRO A 223 -13.59 4.33 5.22
C PRO A 223 -14.28 4.18 6.58
N SER A 224 -15.31 4.99 6.89
CA SER A 224 -16.02 4.94 8.16
C SER A 224 -17.09 3.84 8.22
N ARG A 225 -17.49 3.32 7.05
CA ARG A 225 -18.39 2.19 6.88
C ARG A 225 -17.57 1.01 6.35
N ASP A 226 -17.93 -0.21 6.73
CA ASP A 226 -17.29 -1.43 6.22
C ASP A 226 -15.79 -1.56 6.52
N SER A 227 -15.39 -1.13 7.72
CA SER A 227 -14.03 -1.30 8.24
C SER A 227 -14.06 -1.77 9.69
N ASN A 228 -13.16 -2.70 10.02
CA ASN A 228 -12.88 -3.08 11.40
C ASN A 228 -11.51 -2.55 11.83
N GLU A 229 -11.47 -2.03 13.05
CA GLU A 229 -10.29 -1.42 13.64
C GLU A 229 -9.73 -2.30 14.76
N HIS A 230 -8.41 -2.48 14.75
CA HIS A 230 -7.71 -3.34 15.69
C HIS A 230 -6.48 -2.67 16.26
N HIS A 231 -6.13 -3.03 17.49
CA HIS A 231 -4.90 -2.60 18.14
C HIS A 231 -4.03 -3.81 18.48
N PHE A 232 -2.74 -3.75 18.12
CA PHE A 232 -1.85 -4.88 18.32
C PHE A 232 -0.43 -4.45 18.69
N GLY A 233 0.19 -5.18 19.62
CA GLY A 233 1.60 -5.00 19.98
C GLY A 233 2.49 -5.90 19.13
N ASN A 234 3.53 -5.36 18.51
CA ASN A 234 4.43 -6.16 17.68
C ASN A 234 5.89 -5.72 17.79
N ILE A 235 6.80 -6.51 17.22
CA ILE A 235 8.24 -6.30 17.29
C ILE A 235 8.85 -6.50 15.90
N ASP A 236 9.69 -5.56 15.48
CA ASP A 236 10.58 -5.76 14.34
C ASP A 236 12.03 -5.88 14.83
N ILE A 237 12.81 -6.75 14.19
CA ILE A 237 14.23 -6.95 14.49
C ILE A 237 15.04 -6.71 13.22
N GLY A 238 16.10 -5.91 13.33
CA GLY A 238 17.03 -5.60 12.26
C GLY A 238 18.44 -6.06 12.58
N LEU A 239 19.16 -6.52 11.56
CA LEU A 239 20.58 -6.80 11.60
C LEU A 239 21.26 -6.16 10.40
N THR A 240 22.30 -5.37 10.62
CA THR A 240 23.09 -4.74 9.56
C THR A 240 24.55 -5.15 9.66
N LYS A 241 25.20 -5.42 8.52
CA LYS A 241 26.64 -5.64 8.41
C LYS A 241 27.20 -4.80 7.28
N LYS A 242 28.32 -4.14 7.56
CA LYS A 242 29.13 -3.52 6.51
C LYS A 242 30.02 -4.56 5.85
N TRP A 243 29.89 -4.73 4.54
CA TRP A 243 30.71 -5.62 3.72
C TRP A 243 31.30 -4.83 2.55
N ALA A 244 32.62 -4.56 2.64
CA ALA A 244 33.31 -3.64 1.73
C ALA A 244 32.64 -2.26 1.69
N SER A 245 32.17 -1.83 0.52
CA SER A 245 31.44 -0.57 0.35
C SER A 245 29.92 -0.73 0.47
N TRP A 246 29.42 -1.91 0.85
CA TRP A 246 27.99 -2.17 1.00
C TRP A 246 27.59 -2.25 2.48
N ASP A 247 26.44 -1.70 2.80
CA ASP A 247 25.71 -1.95 4.04
C ASP A 247 24.58 -2.93 3.72
N ILE A 248 24.71 -4.16 4.21
CA ILE A 248 23.72 -5.23 4.03
C ILE A 248 22.86 -5.31 5.28
N THR A 249 21.56 -5.20 5.12
CA THR A 249 20.59 -5.18 6.22
C THR A 249 19.53 -6.24 6.00
N ALA A 250 19.27 -7.03 7.03
CA ALA A 250 18.14 -7.94 7.12
C ALA A 250 17.17 -7.42 8.16
N VAL A 251 15.88 -7.40 7.85
CA VAL A 251 14.82 -6.98 8.80
C VAL A 251 13.74 -8.05 8.83
N LEU A 252 13.51 -8.63 10.00
CA LEU A 252 12.36 -9.46 10.28
C LEU A 252 11.28 -8.58 10.89
N ARG A 253 10.18 -8.39 10.16
CA ARG A 253 9.04 -7.59 10.59
C ARG A 253 7.96 -8.45 11.23
N ASN A 254 7.16 -7.81 12.07
CA ASN A 254 5.94 -8.38 12.66
C ASN A 254 6.21 -9.75 13.28
N LEU A 255 7.20 -9.83 14.18
CA LEU A 255 7.65 -11.08 14.80
C LEU A 255 6.52 -11.86 15.49
N ILE A 256 5.51 -11.15 15.99
CA ILE A 256 4.34 -11.74 16.63
C ILE A 256 3.24 -11.85 15.55
N PRO A 257 2.80 -13.08 15.19
CA PRO A 257 1.68 -13.24 14.27
C PRO A 257 0.38 -12.79 14.94
N GLY A 258 -0.54 -12.27 14.14
CA GLY A 258 -1.86 -11.83 14.59
C GLY A 258 -2.92 -12.10 13.52
N GLU A 259 -4.15 -12.32 13.96
CA GLU A 259 -5.32 -12.50 13.11
C GLU A 259 -6.33 -11.40 13.47
N PHE A 260 -6.91 -10.78 12.45
CA PHE A 260 -7.73 -9.58 12.60
C PHE A 260 -8.97 -9.74 11.74
N ASP A 261 -10.13 -9.78 12.39
CA ASP A 261 -11.41 -9.99 11.72
C ASP A 261 -11.75 -8.81 10.80
N GLY A 262 -12.23 -9.12 9.60
CA GLY A 262 -12.77 -8.16 8.65
C GLY A 262 -14.24 -7.84 8.93
N PRO A 263 -14.81 -6.87 8.20
CA PRO A 263 -16.19 -6.42 8.40
C PRO A 263 -17.23 -7.41 7.86
N LEU A 264 -16.86 -8.30 6.93
CA LEU A 264 -17.74 -9.35 6.40
C LEU A 264 -17.63 -10.64 7.24
N THR A 265 -18.68 -11.45 7.22
CA THR A 265 -18.70 -12.73 7.97
C THR A 265 -17.62 -13.67 7.43
N ASP A 266 -16.83 -14.27 8.33
CA ASP A 266 -15.71 -15.17 8.02
C ASP A 266 -14.56 -14.55 7.20
N SER A 267 -14.50 -13.22 7.10
CA SER A 267 -13.34 -12.53 6.51
C SER A 267 -12.34 -12.11 7.57
N GLY A 268 -11.05 -12.20 7.26
CA GLY A 268 -10.00 -11.85 8.20
C GLY A 268 -8.63 -11.70 7.54
N TRP A 269 -7.84 -10.78 8.07
CA TRP A 269 -6.46 -10.57 7.65
C TRP A 269 -5.49 -11.14 8.68
N GLN A 270 -4.44 -11.79 8.18
CA GLN A 270 -3.37 -12.32 9.01
C GLN A 270 -2.10 -11.47 8.86
N SER A 271 -1.60 -10.94 9.97
CA SER A 271 -0.23 -10.44 10.06
C SER A 271 0.70 -11.61 10.34
N ARG A 272 1.64 -11.85 9.44
CA ARG A 272 2.66 -12.90 9.60
C ARG A 272 4.05 -12.27 9.60
N PRO A 273 5.02 -12.88 10.32
CA PRO A 273 6.40 -12.44 10.24
C PRO A 273 6.91 -12.48 8.80
N HIS A 274 7.58 -11.42 8.37
CA HIS A 274 8.16 -11.38 7.03
C HIS A 274 9.58 -10.81 7.02
N LEU A 275 10.45 -11.42 6.22
CA LEU A 275 11.86 -11.10 6.12
C LEU A 275 12.13 -10.23 4.88
N GLU A 276 12.82 -9.12 5.10
CA GLU A 276 13.28 -8.20 4.06
C GLU A 276 14.81 -8.14 4.04
N LEU A 277 15.40 -8.10 2.86
CA LEU A 277 16.82 -7.81 2.66
C LEU A 277 16.99 -6.48 1.92
N HIS A 278 17.96 -5.71 2.40
CA HIS A 278 18.34 -4.41 1.84
C HIS A 278 19.85 -4.36 1.69
N ALA A 279 20.34 -3.80 0.60
CA ALA A 279 21.76 -3.56 0.36
C ALA A 279 21.93 -2.12 -0.12
N GLN A 280 22.76 -1.34 0.56
CA GLN A 280 23.02 0.05 0.20
C GLN A 280 24.50 0.28 -0.05
N ARG A 281 24.83 1.06 -1.07
CA ARG A 281 26.20 1.48 -1.38
C ARG A 281 26.26 2.98 -1.67
N PRO A 282 27.13 3.74 -0.98
CA PRO A 282 27.44 5.10 -1.39
C PRO A 282 28.26 5.07 -2.69
N LEU A 283 27.94 5.99 -3.60
CA LEU A 283 28.62 6.25 -4.87
C LEU A 283 29.00 7.73 -4.92
N SER A 284 29.90 8.11 -5.83
CA SER A 284 30.23 9.52 -6.07
C SER A 284 29.03 10.35 -6.49
N ILE A 285 28.09 9.74 -7.21
CA ILE A 285 26.88 10.36 -7.77
C ILE A 285 25.65 10.26 -6.84
N GLY A 286 25.79 9.71 -5.63
CA GLY A 286 24.66 9.51 -4.72
C GLY A 286 24.71 8.19 -3.95
N SER A 287 23.56 7.55 -3.75
CA SER A 287 23.46 6.27 -3.07
C SER A 287 22.60 5.28 -3.85
N LEU A 288 23.17 4.10 -4.11
CA LEU A 288 22.47 2.98 -4.70
C LEU A 288 21.89 2.11 -3.59
N SER A 289 20.63 1.70 -3.73
CA SER A 289 19.94 0.78 -2.82
C SER A 289 19.28 -0.32 -3.62
N ILE A 290 19.40 -1.55 -3.13
CA ILE A 290 18.71 -2.74 -3.62
C ILE A 290 17.89 -3.27 -2.43
N SER A 291 16.64 -3.67 -2.68
CA SER A 291 15.74 -4.19 -1.64
C SER A 291 14.93 -5.36 -2.18
N GLY A 292 14.63 -6.33 -1.33
CA GLY A 292 13.82 -7.49 -1.68
C GLY A 292 13.11 -8.10 -0.46
N ASP A 293 11.84 -8.46 -0.62
CA ASP A 293 11.14 -9.33 0.32
C ASP A 293 11.57 -10.78 0.06
N ILE A 294 12.06 -11.48 1.09
CA ILE A 294 12.46 -12.90 1.01
C ILE A 294 11.26 -13.81 1.25
N THR A 295 10.33 -13.39 2.09
CA THR A 295 9.05 -14.05 2.32
C THR A 295 7.94 -13.18 1.74
N GLU A 296 6.88 -13.81 1.24
CA GLU A 296 5.68 -13.10 0.78
C GLU A 296 5.02 -12.32 1.90
N ARG A 297 4.48 -11.16 1.53
CA ARG A 297 3.54 -10.44 2.37
C ARG A 297 2.16 -11.07 2.22
N THR A 298 1.43 -11.15 3.33
CA THR A 298 0.06 -11.67 3.33
C THR A 298 -0.86 -10.82 2.45
N GLY A 299 -1.73 -11.50 1.70
CA GLY A 299 -2.87 -10.90 1.02
C GLY A 299 -4.07 -10.81 1.95
N PHE A 300 -5.16 -10.26 1.45
CA PHE A 300 -6.45 -10.17 2.14
C PHE A 300 -7.55 -10.03 1.09
N SER A 301 -8.50 -10.97 1.03
CA SER A 301 -9.56 -10.95 0.01
C SER A 301 -8.93 -10.77 -1.40
N HIS A 302 -9.36 -9.76 -2.15
CA HIS A 302 -8.80 -9.41 -3.47
C HIS A 302 -7.45 -8.71 -3.45
N VAL A 303 -6.93 -8.35 -2.27
CA VAL A 303 -5.55 -7.83 -2.14
C VAL A 303 -4.58 -9.00 -2.29
N PRO A 304 -3.81 -9.09 -3.38
CA PRO A 304 -3.00 -10.27 -3.68
C PRO A 304 -1.88 -10.43 -2.65
N LYS A 305 -1.30 -11.63 -2.55
CA LYS A 305 0.02 -11.77 -1.90
C LYS A 305 1.06 -11.08 -2.76
N GLU A 306 2.11 -10.56 -2.14
CA GLU A 306 3.16 -9.88 -2.91
C GLU A 306 4.57 -10.12 -2.40
N ARG A 307 5.51 -10.16 -3.34
CA ARG A 307 6.94 -9.97 -3.09
C ARG A 307 7.41 -8.69 -3.76
N ARG A 308 8.02 -7.81 -2.97
CA ARG A 308 8.60 -6.56 -3.49
C ARG A 308 10.06 -6.78 -3.79
N THR A 309 10.51 -6.36 -4.97
CA THR A 309 11.94 -6.16 -5.25
C THR A 309 12.16 -4.79 -5.85
N GLY A 310 13.35 -4.24 -5.68
CA GLY A 310 13.63 -2.92 -6.23
C GLY A 310 15.07 -2.52 -6.19
N ILE A 311 15.39 -1.58 -7.08
CA ILE A 311 16.66 -0.89 -7.17
C ILE A 311 16.38 0.61 -7.24
N LYS A 312 17.18 1.40 -6.52
CA LYS A 312 16.98 2.85 -6.41
C LYS A 312 18.32 3.55 -6.33
N LEU A 313 18.51 4.58 -7.15
CA LEU A 313 19.58 5.56 -7.04
C LEU A 313 18.99 6.86 -6.50
N VAL A 314 19.55 7.35 -5.40
CA VAL A 314 19.25 8.68 -4.86
C VAL A 314 20.45 9.58 -5.11
N SER A 315 20.27 10.60 -5.95
CA SER A 315 21.33 11.50 -6.38
C SER A 315 21.04 12.93 -5.95
N PRO A 316 22.00 13.64 -5.34
CA PRO A 316 21.84 15.06 -5.06
C PRO A 316 21.84 15.86 -6.35
N ILE A 317 20.85 16.74 -6.50
CA ILE A 317 20.86 17.75 -7.58
C ILE A 317 20.99 19.16 -7.02
N HIS A 318 20.73 19.33 -5.72
CA HIS A 318 20.89 20.56 -4.96
C HIS A 318 21.14 20.19 -3.48
N PRO A 319 21.78 21.04 -2.65
CA PRO A 319 21.98 20.76 -1.21
C PRO A 319 20.70 20.41 -0.41
N LYS A 320 19.53 20.75 -0.94
CA LYS A 320 18.21 20.47 -0.34
C LYS A 320 17.32 19.55 -1.18
N ILE A 321 17.72 19.21 -2.41
CA ILE A 321 16.87 18.48 -3.36
C ILE A 321 17.63 17.26 -3.86
N ASN A 322 17.00 16.10 -3.71
CA ASN A 322 17.51 14.84 -4.21
C ASN A 322 16.62 14.36 -5.35
N SER A 323 17.24 13.95 -6.45
CA SER A 323 16.58 13.15 -7.49
C SER A 323 16.55 11.69 -7.05
N ILE A 324 15.45 11.01 -7.35
CA ILE A 324 15.29 9.58 -7.08
C ILE A 324 14.93 8.90 -8.38
N LEU A 325 15.83 8.06 -8.87
CA LEU A 325 15.57 7.14 -9.96
C LEU A 325 15.46 5.73 -9.38
N GLY A 326 14.45 4.97 -9.77
CA GLY A 326 14.37 3.60 -9.30
C GLY A 326 13.34 2.77 -10.04
N TYR A 327 13.54 1.46 -9.93
CA TYR A 327 12.62 0.45 -10.41
C TYR A 327 12.16 -0.39 -9.21
N LYS A 328 10.87 -0.72 -9.18
CA LYS A 328 10.30 -1.65 -8.22
C LYS A 328 9.40 -2.62 -8.96
N ASN A 329 9.61 -3.91 -8.72
CA ASN A 329 8.73 -4.97 -9.15
C ASN A 329 7.86 -5.45 -7.97
N TYR A 330 6.61 -5.77 -8.25
CA TYR A 330 5.66 -6.35 -7.32
C TYR A 330 5.19 -7.65 -7.95
N ASP A 331 5.80 -8.74 -7.53
CA ASP A 331 5.38 -10.07 -7.98
C ASP A 331 4.14 -10.44 -7.17
N ASN A 332 2.98 -10.37 -7.82
CA ASN A 332 1.69 -10.62 -7.19
C ASN A 332 1.26 -12.05 -7.51
N SER A 333 0.94 -12.82 -6.48
CA SER A 333 0.26 -14.10 -6.63
C SER A 333 -1.18 -13.96 -6.12
N ILE A 334 -2.12 -14.23 -7.02
CA ILE A 334 -3.54 -14.42 -6.67
C ILE A 334 -3.68 -15.93 -6.39
N MET A 335 -4.34 -16.27 -5.28
CA MET A 335 -4.62 -17.66 -4.90
C MET A 335 -6.01 -18.03 -5.37
#